data_AF-A0A2G8TCL5-F1
#
_entry.id   AF-A0A2G8TCL5-F1
#
_cell.length_a   1.000
_cell.length_b   1.000
_cell.length_c   1.000
_cell.angle_alpha   90.00
_cell.angle_beta   90.00
_cell.angle_gamma   90.00
#
_symmetry.space_group_name_H-M   'P 1'
#
loop_
_entity.id
_entity.type
_entity.pdbx_description
1 polymer ?
#
loop_
_entity_poly.entity_id
_entity_poly.type
_entity_poly.pdbx_seq_one_letter_code
_entity_poly.pdbx_strand_id
1 'polypeptide(L)' 'MVEPTPPPQEKRSFLSTMKAIAWSFIGLRRKRDFDQDVAGGMNPVYVIIAALIGTVIFIGAIVLAVRFAIS' A
#
# COMPACT_ATOMS: atom_id res chain seq x y z
N MET A 1 -20.20 37.74 14.74
CA MET A 1 -19.03 36.97 14.26
C MET A 1 -19.24 35.53 14.67
N VAL A 2 -19.51 34.62 13.73
CA VAL A 2 -19.72 33.19 14.00
C VAL A 2 -18.37 32.48 13.91
N GLU A 3 -17.96 31.82 14.99
CA GLU A 3 -16.77 30.97 15.04
C GLU A 3 -16.96 29.74 14.12
N PRO A 4 -15.97 29.35 13.29
CA PRO A 4 -16.04 28.07 12.60
C PRO A 4 -15.83 26.93 13.63
N THR A 5 -16.84 26.08 13.76
CA THR A 5 -16.78 24.85 14.57
C THR A 5 -15.75 23.86 13.98
N PRO A 6 -15.01 23.12 14.82
CA PRO A 6 -13.98 22.20 14.34
C PRO A 6 -14.60 21.08 13.48
N PRO A 7 -13.88 20.57 12.46
CA PRO A 7 -14.40 19.55 11.56
C PRO A 7 -14.75 18.27 12.34
N PRO A 8 -15.76 17.49 11.89
CA PRO A 8 -16.06 16.19 12.48
C PRO A 8 -14.80 15.32 12.48
N GLN A 9 -14.38 14.89 13.68
CA GLN A 9 -13.35 13.86 13.81
C GLN A 9 -13.92 12.55 13.27
N GLU A 10 -13.68 12.26 11.99
CA GLU A 10 -13.91 10.93 11.43
C GLU A 10 -13.07 9.95 12.26
N LYS A 11 -13.75 9.25 13.17
CA LYS A 11 -13.17 8.18 13.97
C LYS A 11 -12.50 7.23 12.97
N ARG A 12 -11.16 7.20 12.95
CA ARG A 12 -10.40 6.19 12.19
C ARG A 12 -10.92 4.84 12.64
N SER A 13 -11.80 4.25 11.84
CA SER A 13 -12.45 3.01 12.18
C SER A 13 -11.39 1.93 12.30
N PHE A 14 -11.51 1.04 13.28
CA PHE A 14 -10.63 -0.13 13.39
C PHE A 14 -10.59 -0.93 12.08
N LEU A 15 -11.71 -0.95 11.36
CA LEU A 15 -11.82 -1.53 10.01
C LEU A 15 -10.96 -0.78 8.98
N SER A 16 -10.75 0.53 9.12
CA SER A 16 -9.84 1.30 8.27
C SER A 16 -8.37 0.94 8.51
N THR A 17 -8.02 0.62 9.77
CA THR A 17 -6.70 0.14 10.17
C THR A 17 -6.46 -1.28 9.67
N MET A 18 -7.45 -2.16 9.81
CA MET A 18 -7.37 -3.54 9.30
C MET A 18 -7.32 -3.58 7.77
N LYS A 19 -8.11 -2.72 7.11
CA LYS A 19 -8.01 -2.50 5.65
C LYS A 19 -6.66 -1.89 5.28
N ALA A 20 -6.06 -1.04 6.11
CA ALA A 20 -4.70 -0.53 5.88
C ALA A 20 -3.68 -1.66 5.87
N ILE A 21 -3.74 -2.52 6.88
CA ILE A 21 -2.82 -3.65 7.06
C ILE A 21 -2.99 -4.64 5.90
N ALA A 22 -4.22 -4.98 5.53
CA ALA A 22 -4.51 -5.86 4.38
C ALA A 22 -3.92 -5.32 3.07
N TRP A 23 -3.99 -4.01 2.85
CA TRP A 23 -3.39 -3.38 1.68
C TRP A 23 -1.85 -3.27 1.76
N SER A 24 -1.26 -3.31 2.96
CA SER A 24 0.20 -3.40 3.16
C SER A 24 0.78 -4.74 2.75
N PHE A 25 0.02 -5.84 2.84
CA PHE A 25 0.46 -7.16 2.36
C PHE A 25 0.43 -7.29 0.83
N ILE A 26 -0.46 -6.53 0.17
CA ILE A 26 -0.61 -6.53 -1.29
C ILE A 26 0.36 -5.52 -1.95
N GLY A 27 0.87 -4.54 -1.19
CA GLY A 27 1.87 -3.56 -1.67
C GLY A 27 1.31 -2.36 -2.44
N LEU A 28 -0.02 -2.17 -2.46
CA LEU A 28 -0.68 -1.24 -3.39
C LEU A 28 -1.45 -0.09 -2.71
N ARG A 29 -1.05 0.37 -1.51
CA ARG A 29 -1.69 1.54 -0.87
C ARG A 29 -0.93 2.86 -1.09
N ARG A 30 -0.45 3.12 -2.31
CA ARG A 30 0.30 4.35 -2.63
C ARG A 30 -0.15 5.01 -3.93
N LYS A 31 -1.45 5.31 -4.02
CA LYS A 31 -1.96 6.23 -5.05
C LYS A 31 -1.87 7.70 -4.65
N ARG A 32 -1.55 8.00 -3.38
CA ARG A 32 -1.60 9.37 -2.84
C ARG A 32 -0.29 10.15 -2.97
N ASP A 33 0.82 9.45 -3.16
CA ASP A 33 2.12 10.07 -3.45
C ASP A 33 2.31 10.22 -4.98
N PHE A 34 1.45 9.57 -5.77
CA PHE A 34 1.41 9.72 -7.22
C PHE A 34 1.02 11.14 -7.63
N ASP A 35 0.05 11.77 -6.94
CA ASP A 35 -0.43 13.13 -7.24
C ASP A 35 0.56 14.23 -6.83
N GLN A 36 1.50 13.96 -5.92
CA GLN A 36 2.57 14.92 -5.60
C GLN A 36 3.74 14.84 -6.58
N ASP A 37 4.03 13.66 -7.15
CA ASP A 37 5.14 13.48 -8.10
C ASP A 37 4.79 13.86 -9.54
N VAL A 38 3.50 14.01 -9.90
CA VAL A 38 3.09 14.52 -11.23
C VAL A 38 3.55 15.97 -11.44
N ALA A 39 3.74 16.73 -10.36
CA ALA A 39 4.25 18.10 -10.43
C ALA A 39 5.78 18.18 -10.62
N GLY A 40 6.53 17.07 -10.42
CA GLY A 40 7.99 17.05 -10.36
C GLY A 40 8.71 16.06 -11.29
N GLY A 41 8.00 15.24 -12.06
CA GLY A 41 8.58 14.49 -13.18
C GLY A 41 9.29 13.17 -12.83
N MET A 42 8.88 12.46 -11.77
CA MET A 42 9.39 11.11 -11.49
C MET A 42 8.53 10.05 -12.20
N ASN A 43 9.17 9.18 -12.97
CA ASN A 43 8.49 8.26 -13.90
C ASN A 43 7.83 7.08 -13.15
N PRO A 44 6.49 6.92 -13.21
CA PRO A 44 5.76 5.90 -12.47
C PRO A 44 6.11 4.44 -12.80
N VAL A 45 6.88 4.23 -13.88
CA VAL A 45 7.38 2.94 -14.31
C VAL A 45 8.21 2.24 -13.23
N TYR A 46 9.00 2.97 -12.43
CA TYR A 46 9.80 2.36 -11.37
C TYR A 46 8.95 1.70 -10.28
N VAL A 47 7.79 2.29 -9.97
CA VAL A 47 6.85 1.73 -8.98
C VAL A 47 6.27 0.41 -9.49
N ILE A 48 5.95 0.34 -10.78
CA ILE A 48 5.42 -0.86 -11.42
C ILE A 48 6.48 -1.98 -11.43
N ILE A 49 7.72 -1.66 -11.78
CA ILE A 49 8.82 -2.63 -11.78
C ILE A 49 9.09 -3.15 -10.36
N ALA A 50 9.15 -2.27 -9.37
CA ALA A 50 9.35 -2.66 -7.97
C ALA A 50 8.21 -3.55 -7.45
N ALA A 51 6.96 -3.26 -7.81
CA ALA A 51 5.81 -4.08 -7.46
C ALA A 51 5.89 -5.47 -8.08
N LEU A 52 6.22 -5.58 -9.37
CA LEU A 52 6.38 -6.85 -10.07
C LEU A 52 7.48 -7.71 -9.44
N ILE A 53 8.64 -7.13 -9.14
CA ILE A 53 9.75 -7.83 -8.50
C ILE A 53 9.33 -8.32 -7.11
N GLY A 54 8.69 -7.46 -6.30
CA GLY A 54 8.20 -7.83 -4.97
C GLY A 54 7.20 -9.00 -5.00
N THR A 55 6.29 -9.00 -5.98
CA THR A 55 5.34 -10.10 -6.18
C THR A 55 6.04 -11.41 -6.53
N VAL A 56 6.99 -11.39 -7.46
CA VAL A 56 7.72 -12.60 -7.87
C VAL A 56 8.51 -13.18 -6.70
N ILE A 57 9.20 -12.34 -5.92
CA ILE A 57 9.94 -12.76 -4.73
C ILE A 57 9.00 -13.38 -3.69
N PHE A 58 7.85 -12.75 -3.43
CA PHE A 58 6.89 -13.24 -2.45
C PHE A 58 6.32 -14.61 -2.82
N ILE A 59 5.95 -14.79 -4.09
CA ILE A 59 5.46 -16.08 -4.59
C ILE A 59 6.56 -17.14 -4.51
N GLY A 60 7.79 -16.79 -4.92
CA GLY A 60 8.95 -17.69 -4.82
C GLY A 60 9.19 -18.15 -3.38
N ALA A 61 9.10 -17.24 -2.41
CA ALA A 61 9.25 -17.54 -0.99
C ALA A 61 8.16 -18.52 -0.49
N ILE A 62 6.90 -18.34 -0.89
CA ILE A 62 5.81 -19.25 -0.52
C ILE A 62 6.04 -20.64 -1.13
N VAL A 63 6.37 -20.71 -2.42
CA VAL A 63 6.63 -21.99 -3.10
C VAL A 63 7.80 -22.73 -2.46
N LEU A 64 8.86 -22.00 -2.10
CA LEU A 64 10.01 -22.57 -1.39
C LEU A 64 9.61 -23.09 -0.01
N ALA A 65 8.83 -22.34 0.75
CA ALA A 65 8.33 -22.75 2.06
C ALA A 65 7.46 -24.01 1.98
N VAL A 66 6.56 -24.08 0.99
CA VAL A 66 5.74 -25.29 0.75
C VAL A 66 6.63 -26.46 0.38
N ARG A 67 7.57 -26.28 -0.54
CA ARG A 67 8.50 -27.34 -0.94
C ARG A 67 9.33 -27.85 0.24
N PHE A 68 9.76 -26.96 1.13
CA PHE A 68 10.43 -27.33 2.38
C PHE A 68 9.53 -28.14 3.30
N ALA A 69 8.24 -27.82 3.39
CA ALA A 69 7.29 -28.53 4.26
C ALA A 69 6.92 -29.94 3.78
N ILE A 70 6.98 -30.21 2.47
CA ILE A 70 6.69 -31.54 1.89
C ILE A 70 7.95 -32.40 1.66
N SER A 71 9.15 -31.83 1.84
CA SER A 71 10.43 -32.55 1.72
C SER A 71 10.82 -33.17 3.06
#